data_AF-A0A3D0UTU8-F1
#
_entry.id   AF-A0A3D0UTU8-F1
#
_cell.length_a   1.000
_cell.length_b   1.000
_cell.length_c   1.000
_cell.angle_alpha   90.00
_cell.angle_beta   90.00
_cell.angle_gamma   90.00
#
_symmetry.space_group_name_H-M   'P 1'
#
loop_
_entity.id
_entity.type
_entity.pdbx_description
1 polymer ?
#
loop_
_entity_poly.entity_id
_entity_poly.type
_entity_poly.pdbx_seq_one_letter_code
_entity_poly.pdbx_strand_id
1 'polypeptide(L)' 'MDKRSLTRIVYTADEGVVADITGKRNGRGAYLCQNSDCWDKALNSNILDRALRTEISKREKEALLEFRADVTPSLDL' A
#
# COMPACT_ATOMS: atom_id res chain seq x y z
N MET A 1 1.61 15.95 -8.86
CA MET A 1 1.55 15.12 -7.63
C MET A 1 2.95 15.03 -7.06
N ASP A 2 3.15 15.48 -5.84
CA ASP A 2 4.42 15.30 -5.13
C ASP A 2 4.55 13.82 -4.71
N LYS A 3 5.71 13.18 -4.94
CA LYS A 3 5.93 11.76 -4.58
C LYS A 3 5.85 11.54 -3.07
N ARG A 4 6.02 12.60 -2.27
CA ARG A 4 5.91 12.56 -0.80
C ARG A 4 4.49 12.27 -0.29
N SER A 5 3.47 12.43 -1.13
CA SER A 5 2.07 12.16 -0.77
C SER A 5 1.59 10.76 -1.20
N LEU A 6 2.51 9.84 -1.50
CA LEU A 6 2.20 8.47 -1.94
C LEU A 6 2.71 7.46 -0.90
N THR A 7 1.89 6.45 -0.62
CA THR A 7 2.27 5.31 0.21
C THR A 7 2.98 4.28 -0.66
N ARG A 8 4.21 3.89 -0.27
CA ARG A 8 4.92 2.78 -0.92
C ARG A 8 4.37 1.47 -0.37
N ILE A 9 3.93 0.59 -1.27
CA ILE A 9 3.61 -0.81 -0.97
C ILE A 9 4.74 -1.66 -1.57
N VAL A 10 5.30 -2.59 -0.81
CA VAL A 10 6.43 -3.42 -1.24
C VAL A 10 6.13 -4.88 -1.00
N TYR A 11 6.45 -5.71 -1.98
CA TYR A 11 6.55 -7.15 -1.78
C TYR A 11 7.98 -7.50 -1.35
N THR A 12 8.09 -8.12 -0.18
CA THR A 12 9.33 -8.63 0.41
C THR A 12 9.27 -10.15 0.47
N ALA A 13 10.42 -10.82 0.38
CA ALA A 13 10.47 -12.27 0.50
C ALA A 13 10.09 -12.78 1.89
N ASP A 14 10.36 -11.99 2.94
CA ASP A 14 10.21 -12.41 4.33
C ASP A 14 8.86 -12.00 4.95
N GLU A 15 8.35 -10.81 4.62
CA GLU A 15 7.11 -10.27 5.21
C GLU A 15 5.90 -10.34 4.27
N GLY A 16 6.11 -10.71 3.00
CA GLY A 16 5.08 -10.60 1.97
C GLY A 16 4.83 -9.15 1.55
N VAL A 17 3.58 -8.83 1.23
CA VAL A 17 3.15 -7.49 0.78
C VAL A 17 2.81 -6.60 1.96
N VAL A 18 3.59 -5.53 2.14
CA VAL A 18 3.47 -4.60 3.27
C VAL A 18 3.58 -3.13 2.85
N ALA A 19 3.01 -2.21 3.63
CA ALA A 19 3.28 -0.79 3.48
C ALA A 19 4.69 -0.43 3.99
N ASP A 20 5.46 0.33 3.23
CA ASP A 20 6.82 0.74 3.56
C ASP A 20 6.95 2.25 3.72
N ILE A 21 6.77 2.72 4.96
CA ILE A 21 6.97 4.12 5.34
C ILE A 21 8.43 4.56 5.27
N THR A 22 9.37 3.61 5.33
CA THR A 22 10.81 3.93 5.35
C THR A 22 11.35 4.21 3.94
N GLY A 23 10.69 3.66 2.92
CA GLY A 23 11.16 3.64 1.54
C GLY A 23 12.42 2.78 1.31
N LYS A 24 12.87 2.04 2.34
CA LYS A 24 14.15 1.31 2.36
C LYS A 24 13.97 -0.21 2.35
N ARG A 25 12.75 -0.73 2.48
CA ARG A 25 12.52 -2.19 2.45
C ARG A 25 12.91 -2.74 1.08
N ASN A 26 13.72 -3.80 1.10
CA ASN A 26 14.16 -4.51 -0.10
C ASN A 26 12.99 -5.24 -0.74
N GLY A 27 12.83 -5.06 -2.04
CA GLY A 27 11.78 -5.74 -2.77
C GLY A 27 11.15 -4.88 -3.86
N ARG A 28 10.19 -5.49 -4.56
CA ARG A 28 9.48 -4.84 -5.66
C ARG A 28 8.42 -3.92 -5.06
N GLY A 29 8.53 -2.62 -5.37
CA GLY A 29 7.64 -1.60 -4.84
C GLY A 29 6.63 -1.07 -5.86
N ALA A 30 5.47 -0.66 -5.37
CA ALA A 30 4.47 0.14 -6.06
C ALA A 30 4.09 1.34 -5.18
N TYR A 31 3.63 2.42 -5.79
CA TYR A 31 3.17 3.60 -5.05
C TYR A 31 1.67 3.75 -5.21
N LEU A 32 1.00 4.02 -4.09
CA LEU A 32 -0.44 4.20 -4.00
C LEU A 32 -0.75 5.61 -3.50
N CYS A 33 -1.78 6.24 -4.05
CA CYS A 33 -2.19 7.57 -3.60
C CYS A 33 -2.96 7.50 -2.28
N GLN A 34 -2.90 8.56 -1.47
CA GLN A 34 -3.47 8.58 -0.12
C GLN A 34 -5.01 8.63 -0.06
N ASN A 35 -5.69 8.91 -1.17
CA ASN A 35 -7.15 9.01 -1.16
C ASN A 35 -7.85 7.63 -1.08
N SER A 36 -9.05 7.61 -0.51
CA SER A 36 -9.87 6.40 -0.35
C SER A 36 -10.03 5.61 -1.65
N ASP A 37 -10.34 6.31 -2.74
CA ASP A 37 -10.70 5.69 -4.02
C ASP A 37 -9.51 4.94 -4.64
N CYS A 38 -8.28 5.43 -4.44
CA CYS A 38 -7.05 4.73 -4.82
C CYS A 38 -6.94 3.41 -4.07
N TRP A 39 -7.10 3.44 -2.75
CA TRP A 39 -6.98 2.25 -1.91
C TRP A 39 -8.05 1.23 -2.24
N ASP A 40 -9.29 1.67 -2.37
CA ASP A 40 -10.41 0.80 -2.70
C ASP A 40 -10.18 0.15 -4.07
N LYS A 41 -9.77 0.93 -5.08
CA LYS A 41 -9.45 0.39 -6.41
C LYS A 41 -8.26 -0.55 -6.39
N ALA A 42 -7.20 -0.22 -5.65
CA ALA A 42 -5.97 -0.99 -5.60
C ALA A 42 -6.14 -2.35 -4.89
N LEU A 43 -6.96 -2.41 -3.84
CA LEU A 43 -7.18 -3.61 -3.04
C LEU A 43 -8.30 -4.51 -3.56
N ASN A 44 -9.33 -3.91 -4.18
CA ASN A 44 -10.46 -4.65 -4.76
C ASN A 44 -10.24 -5.09 -6.22
N SER A 45 -9.06 -4.83 -6.79
CA SER A 45 -8.67 -5.28 -8.12
C SER A 45 -7.28 -5.93 -8.10
N ASN A 46 -6.81 -6.39 -9.26
CA ASN A 46 -5.50 -7.04 -9.40
C ASN A 46 -4.38 -6.04 -9.75
N ILE A 47 -4.58 -4.74 -9.50
CA ILE A 47 -3.60 -3.71 -9.85
C ILE A 47 -2.31 -3.90 -9.07
N LEU A 48 -2.40 -4.11 -7.75
CA LEU A 48 -1.23 -4.34 -6.92
C LEU A 48 -0.58 -5.70 -7.22
N ASP A 49 -1.37 -6.73 -7.51
CA ASP A 49 -0.85 -8.05 -7.88
C ASP A 49 0.06 -7.95 -9.12
N ARG A 50 -0.42 -7.25 -10.16
CA ARG A 50 0.35 -6.99 -11.39
C ARG A 50 1.58 -6.12 -11.12
N ALA A 51 1.41 -5.08 -10.30
CA ALA A 51 2.49 -4.14 -10.00
C ALA A 51 3.62 -4.81 -9.22
N LEU A 52 3.28 -5.65 -8.24
CA LEU A 52 4.20 -6.34 -7.33
C LEU A 52 4.64 -7.73 -7.83
N ARG A 53 4.00 -8.25 -8.88
CA ARG A 53 4.23 -9.60 -9.44
C ARG A 53 4.07 -10.72 -8.42
N THR A 54 3.06 -10.58 -7.56
CA THR A 54 2.66 -11.61 -6.60
C THR A 54 1.15 -11.53 -6.41
N GLU A 55 0.50 -12.63 -6.05
CA GLU A 55 -0.87 -12.57 -5.55
C GLU A 55 -0.87 -12.00 -4.14
N ILE A 56 -1.83 -11.13 -3.84
CA ILE A 56 -1.98 -10.53 -2.52
C ILE A 56 -3.06 -11.30 -1.76
N SER A 57 -2.64 -11.91 -0.66
CA SER A 57 -3.53 -12.67 0.20
C SER A 57 -4.56 -11.77 0.89
N LYS A 58 -5.68 -12.37 1.34
CA LYS A 58 -6.71 -11.68 2.11
C LYS A 58 -6.14 -10.99 3.36
N ARG A 59 -5.23 -11.66 4.06
CA ARG A 59 -4.56 -11.15 5.26
C ARG A 59 -3.71 -9.91 4.96
N GLU A 60 -2.96 -9.91 3.87
CA GLU A 60 -2.17 -8.75 3.45
C GLU A 60 -3.08 -7.58 3.06
N LYS A 61 -4.20 -7.83 2.37
CA LYS A 61 -5.19 -6.79 2.06
C LYS A 61 -5.80 -6.18 3.33
N GLU A 62 -6.14 -7.00 4.32
CA GLU A 62 -6.65 -6.54 5.62
C GLU A 62 -5.61 -5.67 6.35
N ALA A 63 -4.35 -6.10 6.43
CA ALA A 63 -3.28 -5.32 7.04
C ALA A 63 -3.03 -3.98 6.31
N LEU A 64 -3.16 -3.95 4.98
CA LEU A 64 -3.07 -2.73 4.19
C LEU A 64 -4.24 -1.77 4.44
N LEU A 65 -5.46 -2.27 4.67
CA LEU A 65 -6.62 -1.46 5.04
C LEU A 65 -6.48 -0.85 6.43
N GLU A 66 -5.99 -1.63 7.40
CA GLU A 66 -5.69 -1.14 8.75
C GLU A 66 -4.64 -0.03 8.70
N PHE A 67 -3.54 -0.25 7.97
CA PHE A 67 -2.50 0.76 7.79
C PHE A 67 -3.04 2.06 7.17
N ARG A 68 -3.97 1.99 6.21
CA ARG A 68 -4.61 3.19 5.64
C ARG A 68 -5.36 3.99 6.72
N ALA A 69 -6.04 3.33 7.65
CA ALA A 69 -6.77 4.01 8.72
C ALA A 69 -5.82 4.87 9.58
N ASP A 70 -4.62 4.35 9.88
CA ASP A 70 -3.59 5.06 10.64
C ASP A 70 -2.97 6.25 9.88
N VAL A 71 -3.02 6.24 8.53
CA VAL A 71 -2.42 7.28 7.66
C VAL A 71 -3.44 8.36 7.26
N THR A 72 -4.70 8.24 7.63
CA THR A 72 -5.67 9.32 7.43
C THR A 72 -5.28 10.48 8.36
N PRO A 73 -5.01 11.70 7.86
CA PRO A 73 -4.72 12.81 8.75
C PRO A 73 -5.92 13.02 9.67
N SER A 74 -5.63 13.27 10.94
CA SER A 74 -6.42 14.20 11.74
C SER A 74 -6.97 15.28 10.81
N LEU A 75 -8.30 15.32 10.64
CA LEU A 75 -8.93 16.56 10.21
C LEU A 75 -8.55 17.58 11.29
N ASP A 76 -7.58 18.42 10.98
CA ASP A 76 -7.41 19.66 11.71
C ASP A 76 -8.75 20.41 11.58
N LEU A 77 -9.38 20.62 12.74
CA LEU A 77 -10.48 21.54 12.97
C LEU A 77 -10.08 22.97 12.60
#